data_AF-A0A410W6S7-F1
#
_entry.id   AF-A0A410W6S7-F1
#
_cell.length_a   1.000
_cell.length_b   1.000
_cell.length_c   1.000
_cell.angle_alpha   90.00
_cell.angle_beta   90.00
_cell.angle_gamma   90.00
#
_symmetry.space_group_name_H-M   'P 1'
#
loop_
_entity.id
_entity.type
_entity.pdbx_description
1 polymer ?
#
loop_
_entity_poly.entity_id
_entity_poly.type
_entity_poly.pdbx_seq_one_letter_code
_entity_poly.pdbx_strand_id
1 'polypeptide(L)'
;MAVTLDQAIAIAKSYENSVGALIPEVKYGPLSDNDGRVFEFRGDRVISPLETGPSNILAIREESGQVETGSRPTWCLDDDHVVLDFDGNVIRGREQVRREYQEQEAQQAALDAMENDDEPGEPVPVEHPYI
;
A
#
# COMPACT_ATOMS: atom_id res chain seq x y z
N MET A 1 10.12 -15.83 -19.16
CA MET A 1 11.14 -14.77 -19.22
C MET A 1 10.64 -13.68 -18.29
N ALA A 2 11.48 -13.22 -17.36
CA ALA A 2 11.06 -12.19 -16.41
C ALA A 2 10.76 -10.87 -17.15
N VAL A 3 9.73 -10.17 -16.69
CA VAL A 3 9.29 -8.87 -17.17
C VAL A 3 10.24 -7.80 -16.67
N THR A 4 10.73 -6.97 -17.59
CA THR A 4 11.58 -5.82 -17.24
C THR A 4 10.73 -4.65 -16.75
N LEU A 5 11.36 -3.66 -16.09
CA LEU A 5 10.68 -2.42 -15.71
C LEU A 5 10.01 -1.72 -16.91
N ASP A 6 10.70 -1.60 -18.05
CA ASP A 6 10.14 -1.01 -19.27
C ASP A 6 8.89 -1.75 -19.76
N GLN A 7 8.92 -3.08 -19.70
CA GLN A 7 7.78 -3.91 -20.08
C GLN A 7 6.64 -3.75 -19.07
N ALA A 8 6.94 -3.68 -17.78
CA ALA A 8 5.97 -3.43 -16.73
C ALA A 8 5.32 -2.03 -16.89
N ILE A 9 6.10 -0.99 -17.21
CA ILE A 9 5.60 0.36 -17.51
C ILE A 9 4.73 0.37 -18.77
N ALA A 10 5.10 -0.38 -19.81
CA ALA A 10 4.28 -0.49 -21.01
C ALA A 10 2.93 -1.17 -20.72
N ILE A 11 2.93 -2.23 -19.91
CA ILE A 11 1.71 -2.91 -19.44
C ILE A 11 0.90 -1.95 -18.57
N ALA A 12 1.48 -1.45 -17.47
CA ALA A 12 1.34 -0.09 -16.92
C ALA A 12 0.31 0.80 -17.62
N LYS A 13 0.82 1.46 -18.65
CA LYS A 13 0.16 2.50 -19.43
C LYS A 13 -1.09 2.01 -20.16
N SER A 14 -1.17 0.72 -20.49
CA SER A 14 -2.38 0.14 -21.11
C SER A 14 -3.58 0.11 -20.16
N TYR A 15 -3.35 0.27 -18.84
CA TYR A 15 -4.40 0.32 -17.81
C TYR A 15 -4.74 1.74 -17.32
N GLU A 16 -4.18 2.80 -17.91
CA GLU A 16 -4.43 4.20 -17.46
C GLU A 16 -5.92 4.57 -17.42
N ASN A 17 -6.73 4.06 -18.35
CA ASN A 17 -8.18 4.28 -18.34
C ASN A 17 -8.89 3.69 -17.11
N SER A 18 -8.29 2.66 -16.50
CA SER A 18 -8.82 1.98 -15.33
C SER A 18 -8.34 2.64 -14.04
N VAL A 19 -7.03 2.91 -13.94
CA VAL A 19 -6.37 3.34 -12.69
C VAL A 19 -6.11 4.85 -12.60
N GLY A 20 -6.33 5.61 -13.68
CA GLY A 20 -5.94 7.02 -13.79
C GLY A 20 -4.54 7.20 -14.40
N ALA A 21 -4.08 8.44 -14.46
CA ALA A 21 -2.72 8.72 -14.90
C ALA A 21 -1.73 8.14 -13.88
N LEU A 22 -0.72 7.43 -14.38
CA LEU A 22 0.25 6.81 -13.50
C LEU A 22 1.12 7.86 -12.80
N ILE A 23 1.27 7.72 -11.49
CA ILE A 23 2.27 8.43 -10.70
C ILE A 23 3.65 7.89 -11.13
N PRO A 24 4.67 8.74 -11.35
CA PRO A 24 5.98 8.34 -11.86
C PRO A 24 6.86 7.67 -10.77
N GLU A 25 6.25 6.82 -9.95
CA GLU A 25 6.89 6.05 -8.89
C GLU A 25 6.41 4.61 -8.96
N VAL A 26 7.33 3.67 -8.82
CA VAL A 26 7.08 2.23 -8.88
C VAL A 26 7.66 1.59 -7.64
N LYS A 27 6.84 0.89 -6.84
CA LYS A 27 7.42 0.02 -5.81
C LYS A 27 7.85 -1.29 -6.46
N TYR A 28 9.04 -1.75 -6.14
CA TYR A 28 9.56 -3.03 -6.58
C TYR A 28 10.06 -3.84 -5.38
N GLY A 29 9.42 -4.99 -5.15
CA GLY A 29 9.66 -5.81 -3.96
C GLY A 29 8.95 -7.17 -4.03
N PRO A 30 9.24 -8.07 -3.08
CA PRO A 30 8.45 -9.27 -2.87
C PRO A 30 6.99 -8.96 -2.53
N LEU A 31 6.09 -9.82 -3.01
CA LEU A 31 4.67 -9.81 -2.60
C LEU A 31 4.48 -10.29 -1.15
N SER A 32 5.30 -11.27 -0.76
CA SER A 32 5.39 -11.85 0.58
C SER A 32 6.77 -12.48 0.74
N ASP A 33 7.17 -12.86 1.97
CA ASP A 33 8.48 -13.45 2.27
C ASP A 33 8.85 -14.66 1.39
N ASN A 34 7.86 -15.32 0.77
CA ASN A 34 8.06 -16.51 -0.09
C ASN A 34 7.47 -16.38 -1.50
N ASP A 35 6.98 -15.20 -1.89
CA ASP A 35 6.42 -14.98 -3.22
C ASP A 35 7.42 -14.37 -4.20
N GLY A 36 7.03 -14.42 -5.47
CA GLY A 36 7.69 -13.66 -6.54
C GLY A 36 7.65 -12.14 -6.28
N ARG A 37 8.50 -11.44 -7.04
CA ARG A 37 8.56 -9.98 -7.00
C ARG A 37 7.52 -9.35 -7.91
N VAL A 38 7.09 -8.16 -7.53
CA VAL A 38 6.08 -7.38 -8.26
C VAL A 38 6.56 -5.96 -8.50
N PHE A 39 6.09 -5.38 -9.60
CA PHE A 39 6.09 -3.94 -9.83
C PHE A 39 4.70 -3.41 -9.46
N GLU A 40 4.61 -2.58 -8.43
CA GLU A 40 3.38 -1.91 -8.00
C GLU A 40 3.38 -0.47 -8.52
N PHE A 41 2.35 -0.14 -9.31
CA PHE A 41 2.10 1.18 -9.86
C PHE A 41 0.87 1.77 -9.20
N ARG A 42 0.89 3.08 -8.98
CA ARG A 42 -0.25 3.84 -8.49
C ARG A 42 -0.70 4.86 -9.54
N GLY A 43 -2.00 4.93 -9.76
CA GLY A 43 -2.64 5.98 -10.53
C GLY A 43 -3.25 7.06 -9.62
N ASP A 44 -3.46 8.22 -10.20
CA ASP A 44 -4.02 9.41 -9.55
C ASP A 44 -5.55 9.39 -9.40
N ARG A 45 -6.21 8.35 -9.91
CA ARG A 45 -7.67 8.23 -9.82
C ARG A 45 -8.11 8.21 -8.36
N VAL A 46 -8.98 9.15 -8.02
CA VAL A 46 -9.68 9.17 -6.73
C VAL A 46 -10.78 8.13 -6.76
N ILE A 47 -10.76 7.20 -5.81
CA ILE A 47 -11.79 6.17 -5.64
C ILE A 47 -12.65 6.56 -4.46
N SER A 48 -13.96 6.65 -4.68
CA SER A 48 -14.90 6.88 -3.59
C SER A 48 -14.90 5.67 -2.64
N PRO A 49 -14.89 5.86 -1.31
CA PRO A 49 -15.02 4.77 -0.35
C PRO A 49 -16.29 3.92 -0.55
N LEU A 50 -17.29 4.47 -1.24
CA LEU A 50 -18.57 3.82 -1.53
C LEU A 50 -18.57 3.04 -2.85
N GLU A 51 -17.55 3.22 -3.69
CA GLU A 51 -17.42 2.50 -4.96
C GLU A 51 -16.66 1.19 -4.76
N THR A 52 -17.38 0.07 -4.90
CA THR A 52 -16.73 -1.23 -5.18
C THR A 52 -16.29 -1.23 -6.64
N GLY A 53 -15.09 -0.71 -6.90
CA GLY A 53 -14.57 -0.46 -8.25
C GLY A 53 -13.09 -0.83 -8.41
N PRO A 54 -12.55 -0.68 -9.64
CA PRO A 54 -11.14 -0.94 -9.90
C PRO A 54 -10.27 -0.03 -9.03
N SER A 55 -9.30 -0.62 -8.35
CA SER A 55 -8.32 0.13 -7.56
C SER A 55 -7.46 1.02 -8.44
N ASN A 56 -6.93 2.09 -7.85
CA ASN A 56 -5.95 2.95 -8.48
C ASN A 56 -4.54 2.35 -8.36
N ILE A 57 -4.42 1.10 -7.93
CA ILE A 57 -3.16 0.38 -7.81
C ILE A 57 -3.18 -0.84 -8.73
N LEU A 58 -2.06 -1.03 -9.42
CA LEU A 58 -1.79 -2.14 -10.31
C LEU A 58 -0.53 -2.87 -9.84
N ALA A 59 -0.58 -4.18 -9.67
CA ALA A 59 0.62 -5.00 -9.49
C ALA A 59 0.89 -5.85 -10.74
N ILE A 60 2.16 -5.97 -11.10
CA ILE A 60 2.62 -6.80 -12.22
C ILE A 60 3.67 -7.77 -11.70
N ARG A 61 3.40 -9.07 -11.77
CA ARG A 61 4.35 -10.11 -11.38
C ARG A 61 5.55 -10.11 -12.32
N GLU A 62 6.75 -10.01 -11.77
CA GLU A 62 8.00 -10.02 -12.54
C GLU A 62 8.15 -11.33 -13.33
N GLU A 63 7.78 -12.47 -12.75
CA GLU A 63 8.02 -13.79 -13.36
C GLU A 63 7.12 -14.08 -14.58
N SER A 64 5.88 -13.56 -14.57
CA SER A 64 4.82 -13.95 -15.50
C SER A 64 4.23 -12.79 -16.29
N GLY A 65 4.43 -11.55 -15.83
CA GLY A 65 3.73 -10.37 -16.35
C GLY A 65 2.25 -10.34 -16.02
N GLN A 66 1.78 -11.23 -15.14
CA GLN A 66 0.40 -11.24 -14.70
C GLN A 66 0.07 -9.93 -14.01
N VAL A 67 -1.03 -9.32 -14.45
CA VAL A 67 -1.56 -8.07 -13.92
C VAL A 67 -2.63 -8.36 -12.87
N GLU A 68 -2.48 -7.76 -11.70
CA GLU A 68 -3.40 -7.87 -10.58
C GLU A 68 -3.94 -6.47 -10.20
N THR A 69 -5.27 -6.34 -10.19
CA THR A 69 -6.01 -5.12 -9.79
C THR A 69 -7.05 -5.49 -8.74
N GLY A 70 -7.23 -4.69 -7.69
CA GLY A 70 -8.29 -4.97 -6.69
C GLY A 70 -8.39 -3.93 -5.59
N SER A 71 -9.58 -3.81 -4.97
CA SER A 71 -9.98 -2.74 -4.03
C SER A 71 -9.18 -2.65 -2.71
N ARG A 72 -8.22 -3.54 -2.49
CA ARG A 72 -7.28 -3.50 -1.37
C ARG A 72 -5.91 -3.98 -1.81
N PRO A 73 -4.95 -3.08 -2.05
CA PRO A 73 -3.60 -3.59 -2.15
C PRO A 73 -2.55 -2.72 -1.46
N THR A 74 -1.86 -3.35 -0.51
CA THR A 74 -0.40 -3.27 -0.45
C THR A 74 0.08 -4.63 -0.96
N TRP A 75 0.48 -4.67 -2.23
CA TRP A 75 0.95 -5.92 -2.85
C TRP A 75 2.41 -6.14 -2.49
N CYS A 76 3.23 -5.09 -2.53
CA CYS A 76 4.56 -5.14 -1.92
C CYS A 76 4.45 -5.16 -0.39
N LEU A 77 5.37 -5.86 0.27
CA LEU A 77 5.61 -5.66 1.70
C LEU A 77 5.93 -4.18 1.97
N ASP A 78 5.24 -3.58 2.94
CA ASP A 78 5.35 -2.15 3.24
C ASP A 78 6.76 -1.75 3.73
N ASP A 79 7.53 -2.69 4.28
CA ASP A 79 8.87 -2.47 4.81
C ASP A 79 10.01 -3.05 3.94
N ASP A 80 9.72 -3.89 2.94
CA ASP A 80 10.73 -4.51 2.07
C ASP A 80 10.44 -4.27 0.58
N HIS A 81 10.65 -3.03 0.14
CA HIS A 81 10.63 -2.67 -1.27
C HIS A 81 11.61 -1.53 -1.58
N VAL A 82 11.96 -1.37 -2.86
CA VAL A 82 12.55 -0.13 -3.37
C VAL A 82 11.48 0.69 -4.06
N VAL A 83 11.64 2.01 -4.06
CA VAL A 83 10.85 2.92 -4.89
C VAL A 83 11.73 3.39 -6.04
N LEU A 84 11.27 3.16 -7.27
CA LEU A 84 11.95 3.51 -8.51
C LEU A 84 11.19 4.61 -9.23
N ASP A 85 11.90 5.45 -9.98
CA ASP A 85 11.27 6.24 -11.04
C ASP A 85 11.05 5.37 -12.32
N PHE A 86 10.44 5.94 -13.34
CA PHE A 86 10.20 5.24 -14.62
C PHE A 86 11.46 5.02 -15.45
N ASP A 87 12.56 5.69 -15.13
CA ASP A 87 13.87 5.45 -15.75
C ASP A 87 14.64 4.33 -15.02
N GLY A 88 14.09 3.81 -13.91
CA GLY A 88 14.68 2.75 -13.09
C GLY A 88 15.67 3.24 -12.03
N ASN A 89 15.77 4.56 -11.79
CA ASN A 89 16.60 5.09 -10.71
C ASN A 89 15.91 4.88 -9.37
N VAL A 90 16.71 4.58 -8.35
CA VAL A 90 16.19 4.40 -6.98
C VAL A 90 15.91 5.77 -6.36
N ILE A 91 14.63 6.07 -6.14
CA ILE A 91 14.16 7.23 -5.37
C ILE A 91 14.31 6.94 -3.87
N ARG A 92 13.94 5.72 -3.46
CA ARG A 92 14.02 5.28 -2.06
C ARG A 92 14.52 3.84 -1.98
N GLY A 93 15.58 3.63 -1.20
CA GLY A 93 16.14 2.29 -0.97
C GLY A 93 15.40 1.51 0.11
N ARG A 94 15.60 0.19 0.13
CA ARG A 94 14.97 -0.72 1.12
C ARG A 94 15.24 -0.35 2.57
N GLU A 95 16.49 -0.05 2.92
CA GLU A 95 16.84 0.32 4.29
C GLU A 95 16.14 1.61 4.74
N GLN A 96 15.97 2.56 3.81
CA GLN A 96 15.26 3.79 4.10
C GLN A 96 13.76 3.51 4.30
N VAL A 97 13.14 2.71 3.42
CA VAL A 97 11.75 2.26 3.57
C VAL A 97 11.54 1.57 4.92
N ARG A 98 12.41 0.61 5.26
CA ARG A 98 12.33 -0.12 6.54
C ARG A 98 12.43 0.80 7.75
N ARG A 99 13.34 1.79 7.72
CA ARG A 99 13.48 2.75 8.82
C ARG A 99 12.23 3.61 8.97
N GLU A 100 11.71 4.15 7.88
CA GLU A 100 10.48 4.96 7.90
C GLU A 100 9.29 4.16 8.42
N TYR A 101 9.20 2.87 8.06
CA TYR A 101 8.17 1.96 8.58
C TYR A 101 8.31 1.77 10.09
N GLN A 102 9.52 1.51 10.60
CA GLN A 102 9.78 1.37 12.04
C GLN A 102 9.48 2.63 12.83
N GLU A 103 9.78 3.81 12.27
CA GLU A 103 9.43 5.11 12.88
C GLU A 103 7.92 5.30 12.98
N GLN A 104 7.16 4.92 11.94
CA GLN A 104 5.70 4.96 11.95
C GLN A 104 5.11 3.96 12.94
N GLU A 105 5.62 2.73 12.99
CA GLU A 105 5.18 1.71 13.94
C GLU A 105 5.43 2.16 15.39
N ALA A 106 6.59 2.76 15.67
CA ALA A 106 6.90 3.33 16.97
C ALA A 106 5.98 4.52 17.33
N GLN A 107 5.65 5.37 16.37
CA GLN A 107 4.72 6.48 16.57
C GLN A 107 3.30 5.97 16.87
N GLN A 108 2.83 4.96 16.13
CA GLN A 108 1.52 4.36 16.37
C GLN A 108 1.47 3.68 17.74
N ALA A 109 2.51 2.92 18.11
CA ALA A 109 2.59 2.30 19.43
C ALA A 109 2.58 3.34 20.57
N ALA A 110 3.20 4.51 20.36
CA ALA A 110 3.15 5.61 21.32
C ALA A 110 1.74 6.22 21.44
N LEU A 111 1.02 6.37 20.32
CA LEU A 111 -0.38 6.84 20.31
C LEU A 111 -1.31 5.83 21.00
N ASP A 112 -1.18 4.55 20.68
CA ASP A 112 -1.98 3.47 21.26
C ASP A 112 -1.74 3.33 22.79
N ALA A 113 -0.51 3.58 23.25
CA ALA A 113 -0.18 3.59 24.67
C ALA A 113 -0.81 4.78 25.42
N MET A 114 -0.99 5.93 24.76
CA MET A 114 -1.68 7.09 25.33
C MET A 114 -3.20 6.89 25.38
N GLU A 115 -3.78 6.12 24.47
CA GLU A 115 -5.23 5.84 24.41
C GLU A 115 -5.66 4.74 25.40
N ASN A 116 -4.73 3.87 25.83
CA ASN A 116 -5.00 2.80 26.82
C ASN A 116 -4.84 3.23 28.30
N ASP A 117 -4.44 4.48 28.59
CA ASP A 117 -4.34 5.00 29.96
C ASP A 117 -5.66 5.65 30.44
N ASP A 118 -6.69 5.70 29.58
CA ASP A 118 -8.07 5.99 29.99
C ASP A 118 -8.68 4.72 30.58
N GLU A 119 -8.47 4.52 31.89
CA GLU A 119 -9.32 3.64 32.70
C GLU A 119 -10.79 4.01 32.40
N PRO A 120 -11.65 3.07 31.93
CA PRO A 120 -13.06 3.37 31.78
C PRO A 120 -13.60 3.71 33.17
N GLY A 121 -13.81 5.00 33.42
CA GLY A 121 -14.37 5.49 34.67
C GLY A 121 -15.60 4.67 35.02
N GLU A 122 -15.67 4.21 36.28
CA GLU A 122 -16.72 3.31 36.75
C GLU A 122 -18.10 3.79 36.24
N PRO A 123 -18.92 2.90 35.67
CA PRO A 123 -20.22 3.30 35.14
C PRO A 123 -21.04 3.94 36.26
N VAL A 124 -21.32 5.23 36.12
CA VAL A 124 -22.20 5.95 37.05
C VAL A 124 -23.57 5.26 37.01
N PRO A 125 -24.10 4.75 38.14
CA PRO A 125 -25.40 4.13 38.17
C PRO A 125 -26.46 5.11 37.67
N VAL A 126 -27.08 4.78 36.53
CA VAL A 126 -28.29 5.48 36.08
C VAL A 126 -29.44 5.01 36.97
N GLU A 127 -29.83 5.85 37.93
CA GLU A 127 -31.12 5.69 38.59
C GLU A 127 -32.20 5.82 37.52
N HIS A 128 -32.94 4.74 37.28
CA HIS A 128 -34.16 4.76 36.47
C HIS A 128 -35.34 5.10 37.39
N PRO A 129 -35.80 6.37 37.46
CA PRO A 129 -37.16 6.60 37.91
C PRO A 129 -38.11 6.19 36.78
N TYR A 130 -39.35 5.88 37.14
CA TYR A 130 -40.49 5.49 36.30
C TYR A 130 -40.72 3.98 36.17
N ILE A 131 -41.38 3.51 37.23
CA ILE A 131 -42.45 2.50 37.25
C ILE A 131 -43.63 2.99 36.41
#